data_AF-A0A829Y9A1-F1
#
_entry.id   AF-A0A829Y9A1-F1
#
_cell.length_a   1.000
_cell.length_b   1.000
_cell.length_c   1.000
_cell.angle_alpha   90.00
_cell.angle_beta   90.00
_cell.angle_gamma   90.00
#
_symmetry.space_group_name_H-M   'P 1'
#
loop_
_entity.id
_entity.type
_entity.pdbx_description
1 polymer ?
#
loop_
_entity_poly.entity_id
_entity_poly.type
_entity_poly.pdbx_seq_one_letter_code
_entity_poly.pdbx_strand_id
1 'polypeptide(L)'
;MNVARVLLLAIAMVSVNPVFADRARYGDKKDLTAHSPTLTVRHRHDWSLVLEQLRFSLDNPFGVEPNVSSLEFFERDKSIARVPSPALTYLHITPDSRYVVGLSRIKAMNDVQLVVFDRNAKLLLHRHISAEVFAVSAEAYLKLRVTHAKTFAEFDELYRFTQTPYAWREGNTVYLDLWYGTTEPGWSRLIKDVMPGRRASPYSPNFYGSVTNAIYWYHQDDPAPRIVERDGRPQLIKLRDPEGIEMSIPFRLTPAHQADAAKR
;
A
#
# COMPACT_ATOMS: atom_id res chain seq x y z
N MET A 1 55.27 31.35 17.74
CA MET A 1 54.20 30.41 18.15
C MET A 1 52.88 31.16 18.15
N ASN A 2 52.02 30.91 17.16
CA ASN A 2 50.80 31.70 16.93
C ASN A 2 49.60 31.04 17.64
N VAL A 3 49.19 31.66 18.74
CA VAL A 3 48.05 31.28 19.60
C VAL A 3 46.71 31.27 18.84
N ALA A 4 46.64 31.92 17.67
CA ALA A 4 45.43 32.04 16.85
C ALA A 4 45.04 30.79 16.04
N ARG A 5 45.87 29.73 15.99
CA ARG A 5 45.55 28.50 15.22
C ARG A 5 44.96 27.35 16.04
N VAL A 6 44.89 27.47 17.36
CA VAL A 6 44.32 26.42 18.22
C VAL A 6 42.82 26.63 18.49
N LEU A 7 42.28 27.84 18.26
CA LEU A 7 40.87 28.13 18.53
C LEU A 7 39.89 27.75 17.39
N LEU A 8 40.39 27.40 16.20
CA LEU A 8 39.56 27.07 15.03
C LEU A 8 39.24 25.57 14.89
N LEU A 9 39.69 24.74 15.84
CA LEU A 9 39.30 23.33 15.93
C LEU A 9 38.22 23.05 16.99
N ALA A 10 37.84 24.04 17.81
CA ALA A 10 36.86 23.87 18.88
C ALA A 10 35.41 24.20 18.45
N ILE A 11 35.21 24.81 17.27
CA ILE A 11 33.89 25.11 16.68
C ILE A 11 33.56 24.08 15.58
N ALA A 12 34.01 22.84 15.77
CA ALA A 12 33.60 21.68 14.99
C ALA A 12 33.16 20.53 15.90
N MET A 13 32.72 20.84 17.13
CA MET A 13 31.80 19.95 17.85
C MET A 13 30.42 20.12 17.24
N VAL A 14 30.31 19.48 16.08
CA VAL A 14 29.14 18.78 15.55
C VAL A 14 28.00 18.84 16.56
N SER A 15 27.06 19.76 16.30
CA SER A 15 25.69 19.59 16.74
C SER A 15 25.19 18.29 16.10
N VAL A 16 25.43 17.16 16.78
CA VAL A 16 24.72 15.92 16.57
C VAL A 16 23.30 16.21 17.01
N ASN A 17 22.54 16.90 16.17
CA ASN A 17 21.10 16.84 16.26
C ASN A 17 20.78 15.36 16.05
N PRO A 18 20.22 14.65 17.04
CA PRO A 18 19.64 13.36 16.75
C PRO A 18 18.62 13.59 15.63
N VAL A 19 18.95 13.10 14.44
CA VAL A 19 18.01 13.01 13.32
C VAL A 19 17.02 11.94 13.76
N PHE A 20 16.01 12.36 14.51
CA PHE A 20 14.90 11.49 14.86
C PHE A 20 14.17 11.18 13.56
N ALA A 21 14.37 9.98 13.03
CA ALA A 21 13.51 9.43 11.99
C ALA A 21 12.06 9.50 12.50
N ASP A 22 11.20 10.17 11.73
CA ASP A 22 9.79 10.46 11.97
C ASP A 22 9.14 9.70 13.14
N ARG A 23 9.26 10.25 14.35
CA ARG A 23 8.41 9.89 15.51
C ARG A 23 7.05 10.59 15.45
N ALA A 24 6.65 11.08 14.27
CA ALA A 24 5.35 11.70 14.03
C ALA A 24 4.23 10.67 14.28
N ARG A 25 3.82 10.63 15.55
CA ARG A 25 2.61 10.08 16.20
C ARG A 25 1.91 8.91 15.53
N TYR A 26 2.44 7.71 15.81
CA TYR A 26 1.71 6.44 15.85
C TYR A 26 0.70 6.34 17.02
N GLY A 27 0.15 7.47 17.48
CA GLY A 27 -0.79 7.49 18.61
C GLY A 27 -2.08 8.23 18.29
N ASP A 28 -2.18 8.83 17.10
CA ASP A 28 -3.32 9.67 16.76
C ASP A 28 -4.47 8.83 16.22
N LYS A 29 -5.67 9.18 16.67
CA LYS A 29 -6.91 8.68 16.10
C LYS A 29 -7.21 9.47 14.84
N LYS A 30 -7.63 8.77 13.79
CA LYS A 30 -8.07 9.39 12.56
C LYS A 30 -9.47 8.94 12.23
N ASP A 31 -10.37 9.91 12.17
CA ASP A 31 -11.73 9.72 11.73
C ASP A 31 -11.90 10.44 10.38
N LEU A 32 -12.42 9.73 9.38
CA LEU A 32 -12.80 10.31 8.10
C LEU A 32 -14.28 10.08 7.89
N THR A 33 -14.95 11.01 7.23
CA THR A 33 -16.34 10.81 6.82
C THR A 33 -16.49 11.26 5.38
N ALA A 34 -17.17 10.45 4.58
CA ALA A 34 -17.58 10.79 3.24
C ALA A 34 -19.09 10.67 3.12
N HIS A 35 -19.69 11.57 2.34
CA HIS A 35 -21.14 11.65 2.16
C HIS A 35 -21.49 11.66 0.68
N SER A 36 -22.60 11.01 0.35
CA SER A 36 -23.34 11.15 -0.90
C SER A 36 -24.83 11.33 -0.56
N PRO A 37 -25.70 11.58 -1.56
CA PRO A 37 -27.14 11.74 -1.31
C PRO A 37 -27.80 10.54 -0.63
N THR A 38 -27.25 9.32 -0.79
CA THR A 38 -27.87 8.08 -0.30
C THR A 38 -27.00 7.29 0.67
N LEU A 39 -25.71 7.63 0.78
CA LEU A 39 -24.74 6.85 1.56
C LEU A 39 -23.86 7.78 2.39
N THR A 40 -23.63 7.42 3.65
CA THR A 40 -22.57 8.00 4.47
C THR A 40 -21.61 6.89 4.88
N VAL A 41 -20.32 7.16 4.79
CA VAL A 41 -19.29 6.21 5.24
C VAL A 41 -18.38 6.90 6.23
N ARG A 42 -18.17 6.26 7.38
CA ARG A 42 -17.25 6.70 8.41
C ARG A 42 -16.09 5.72 8.48
N HIS A 43 -14.88 6.24 8.35
CA HIS A 43 -13.67 5.51 8.69
C HIS A 43 -13.25 5.94 10.09
N ARG A 44 -12.85 4.96 10.90
CA ARG A 44 -12.17 5.20 12.17
C ARG A 44 -10.93 4.35 12.22
N HIS A 45 -9.85 4.95 12.65
CA HIS A 45 -8.58 4.29 12.90
C HIS A 45 -7.96 4.80 14.21
N ASP A 46 -7.49 3.89 15.06
CA ASP A 46 -6.94 4.17 16.38
C ASP A 46 -5.62 3.41 16.63
N TRP A 47 -4.49 4.03 16.27
CA TRP A 47 -3.15 3.44 16.45
C TRP A 47 -2.81 3.16 17.92
N SER A 48 -3.46 3.83 18.88
CA SER A 48 -3.21 3.58 20.31
C SER A 48 -3.59 2.15 20.75
N LEU A 49 -4.42 1.48 19.95
CA LEU A 49 -4.86 0.10 20.16
C LEU A 49 -3.99 -0.92 19.43
N VAL A 50 -3.03 -0.48 18.62
CA VAL A 50 -2.09 -1.36 17.91
C VAL A 50 -0.99 -1.75 18.90
N LEU A 51 -1.33 -2.68 19.79
CA LEU A 51 -0.38 -3.24 20.75
C LEU A 51 0.00 -4.69 20.51
N GLU A 52 -0.61 -5.47 19.60
CA GLU A 52 0.00 -6.73 19.16
C GLU A 52 -0.70 -7.41 17.97
N GLN A 53 0.13 -7.88 17.03
CA GLN A 53 -0.09 -8.84 15.93
C GLN A 53 -1.14 -8.49 14.87
N LEU A 54 -0.66 -8.15 13.67
CA LEU A 54 -1.44 -8.26 12.44
C LEU A 54 -1.87 -9.72 12.26
N ARG A 55 -3.18 -9.97 12.15
CA ARG A 55 -3.76 -11.32 11.99
C ARG A 55 -4.50 -11.42 10.68
N PHE A 56 -3.77 -11.72 9.60
CA PHE A 56 -4.38 -11.90 8.29
C PHE A 56 -5.27 -13.13 8.25
N SER A 57 -6.46 -12.95 7.70
CA SER A 57 -7.37 -14.03 7.36
C SER A 57 -8.11 -13.68 6.08
N LEU A 58 -8.82 -14.65 5.49
CA LEU A 58 -9.66 -14.37 4.32
C LEU A 58 -10.76 -13.35 4.61
N ASP A 59 -11.29 -13.35 5.84
CA ASP A 59 -12.34 -12.43 6.29
C ASP A 59 -11.78 -11.07 6.75
N ASN A 60 -10.47 -11.02 7.04
CA ASN A 60 -9.74 -9.81 7.41
C ASN A 60 -8.40 -9.74 6.66
N PRO A 61 -8.43 -9.36 5.36
CA PRO A 61 -7.22 -9.32 4.55
C PRO A 61 -6.27 -8.18 4.96
N PHE A 62 -6.69 -7.29 5.85
CA PHE A 62 -5.88 -6.18 6.37
C PHE A 62 -5.14 -6.56 7.65
N GLY A 63 -5.49 -7.68 8.28
CA GLY A 63 -4.87 -8.13 9.53
C GLY A 63 -5.15 -7.22 10.72
N VAL A 64 -6.08 -6.28 10.61
CA VAL A 64 -6.41 -5.29 11.64
C VAL A 64 -7.82 -5.53 12.15
N GLU A 65 -7.97 -5.68 13.46
CA GLU A 65 -9.28 -5.90 14.07
C GLU A 65 -10.21 -4.69 13.86
N PRO A 66 -11.53 -4.89 13.68
CA PRO A 66 -12.48 -3.81 13.44
C PRO A 66 -12.55 -2.73 14.54
N ASN A 67 -12.14 -3.04 15.76
CA ASN A 67 -12.05 -2.07 16.85
C ASN A 67 -10.83 -1.14 16.72
N VAL A 68 -9.79 -1.56 16.00
CA VAL A 68 -8.59 -0.75 15.70
C VAL A 68 -8.84 0.10 14.45
N SER A 69 -9.34 -0.49 13.37
CA SER A 69 -9.56 0.21 12.10
C SER A 69 -10.74 -0.36 11.33
N SER A 70 -11.77 0.45 11.07
CA SER A 70 -12.98 -0.01 10.37
C SER A 70 -13.62 1.07 9.51
N LEU A 71 -14.38 0.62 8.50
CA LEU A 71 -15.36 1.42 7.79
C LEU A 71 -16.76 1.04 8.26
N GLU A 72 -17.59 2.04 8.54
CA GLU A 72 -18.99 1.89 8.87
C GLU A 72 -19.85 2.63 7.84
N PHE A 73 -20.82 1.91 7.27
CA PHE A 73 -21.68 2.35 6.17
C PHE A 73 -23.06 2.66 6.71
N PHE A 74 -23.64 3.78 6.30
CA PHE A 74 -24.93 4.27 6.76
C PHE A 74 -25.85 4.63 5.59
N GLU A 75 -27.10 4.20 5.66
CA GLU A 75 -28.19 4.68 4.80
C GLU A 75 -29.26 5.34 5.67
N ARG A 76 -29.58 6.61 5.42
CA ARG A 76 -30.55 7.40 6.22
C ARG A 76 -30.26 7.28 7.74
N ASP A 77 -29.01 7.49 8.11
CA ASP A 77 -28.48 7.41 9.48
C ASP A 77 -28.54 6.03 10.16
N LYS A 78 -28.96 4.98 9.44
CA LYS A 78 -28.92 3.61 9.94
C LYS A 78 -27.65 2.92 9.48
N SER A 79 -26.88 2.39 10.41
CA SER A 79 -25.70 1.55 10.12
C SER A 79 -26.17 0.28 9.39
N ILE A 80 -25.64 0.05 8.18
CA ILE A 80 -25.96 -1.12 7.34
C ILE A 80 -24.83 -2.14 7.31
N ALA A 81 -23.58 -1.72 7.56
CA ALA A 81 -22.43 -2.61 7.60
C ALA A 81 -21.27 -1.96 8.36
N ARG A 82 -20.46 -2.80 9.01
CA ARG A 82 -19.15 -2.43 9.55
C ARG A 82 -18.14 -3.48 9.15
N VAL A 83 -17.06 -3.05 8.48
CA VAL A 83 -16.03 -3.95 7.94
C VAL A 83 -14.64 -3.53 8.42
N PRO A 84 -13.69 -4.48 8.56
CA PRO A 84 -12.28 -4.15 8.73
C PRO A 84 -11.80 -3.23 7.61
N SER A 85 -10.84 -2.35 7.90
CA SER A 85 -10.22 -1.49 6.89
C SER A 85 -8.78 -1.15 7.23
N PRO A 86 -7.91 -0.86 6.25
CA PRO A 86 -6.57 -0.34 6.53
C PRO A 86 -6.64 1.06 7.16
N ALA A 87 -5.49 1.58 7.58
CA ALA A 87 -5.39 2.94 8.13
C ALA A 87 -5.52 3.98 7.00
N LEU A 88 -6.76 4.33 6.63
CA LEU A 88 -7.03 5.28 5.56
C LEU A 88 -6.70 6.72 5.96
N THR A 89 -6.30 7.51 4.97
CA THR A 89 -6.04 8.94 5.13
C THR A 89 -6.90 9.82 4.24
N TYR A 90 -7.61 9.23 3.28
CA TYR A 90 -8.60 9.86 2.40
C TYR A 90 -9.72 8.87 2.11
N LEU A 91 -10.96 9.37 2.02
CA LEU A 91 -12.16 8.60 1.78
C LEU A 91 -13.05 9.32 0.76
N HIS A 92 -13.60 8.58 -0.20
CA HIS A 92 -14.47 9.11 -1.24
C HIS A 92 -15.61 8.14 -1.56
N ILE A 93 -16.78 8.70 -1.88
CA ILE A 93 -17.92 7.95 -2.42
C ILE A 93 -18.14 8.45 -3.84
N THR A 94 -18.23 7.54 -4.81
CA THR A 94 -18.48 7.94 -6.21
C THR A 94 -19.80 8.70 -6.33
N PRO A 95 -19.95 9.62 -7.31
CA PRO A 95 -21.17 10.44 -7.41
C PRO A 95 -22.49 9.65 -7.50
N ASP A 96 -22.44 8.46 -8.11
CA ASP A 96 -23.56 7.52 -8.21
C ASP A 96 -23.78 6.65 -6.96
N SER A 97 -22.98 6.87 -5.90
CA SER A 97 -23.00 6.14 -4.64
C SER A 97 -22.80 4.62 -4.76
N ARG A 98 -22.22 4.16 -5.87
CA ARG A 98 -22.00 2.72 -6.11
C ARG A 98 -20.74 2.20 -5.45
N TYR A 99 -19.73 3.05 -5.28
CA TYR A 99 -18.42 2.67 -4.78
C TYR A 99 -17.91 3.58 -3.68
N VAL A 100 -17.13 3.00 -2.79
CA VAL A 100 -16.40 3.69 -1.73
C VAL A 100 -14.92 3.43 -1.93
N VAL A 101 -14.15 4.49 -2.12
CA VAL A 101 -12.70 4.46 -2.35
C VAL A 101 -11.98 4.95 -1.10
N GLY A 102 -11.13 4.11 -0.55
CA GLY A 102 -10.22 4.48 0.54
C GLY A 102 -8.79 4.56 0.02
N LEU A 103 -8.10 5.66 0.33
CA LEU A 103 -6.68 5.84 0.04
C LEU A 103 -5.92 6.06 1.35
N SER A 104 -4.72 5.52 1.44
CA SER A 104 -3.82 5.69 2.57
C SER A 104 -2.45 6.13 2.08
N ARG A 105 -1.90 7.15 2.74
CA ARG A 105 -0.47 7.48 2.65
C ARG A 105 0.36 6.83 3.76
N ILE A 106 -0.26 6.08 4.67
CA ILE A 106 0.43 5.39 5.75
C ILE A 106 1.04 4.10 5.19
N LYS A 107 2.35 3.95 5.37
CA LYS A 107 3.15 2.79 4.95
C LYS A 107 3.38 1.82 6.11
N ALA A 108 3.66 2.35 7.28
CA ALA A 108 4.06 1.51 8.40
C ALA A 108 2.88 0.73 8.98
N MET A 109 3.08 -0.58 9.15
CA MET A 109 2.06 -1.53 9.62
C MET A 109 0.74 -1.41 8.84
N ASN A 110 0.82 -0.95 7.59
CA ASN A 110 -0.33 -0.81 6.72
C ASN A 110 0.03 -1.39 5.36
N ASP A 111 -0.46 -2.59 5.13
CA ASP A 111 -0.06 -3.41 3.98
C ASP A 111 -0.95 -3.14 2.77
N VAL A 112 -1.92 -2.24 2.90
CA VAL A 112 -2.88 -1.88 1.87
C VAL A 112 -3.10 -0.37 1.85
N GLN A 113 -2.66 0.27 0.77
CA GLN A 113 -2.80 1.71 0.57
C GLN A 113 -4.07 2.08 -0.19
N LEU A 114 -4.63 1.17 -0.97
CA LEU A 114 -5.82 1.39 -1.78
C LEU A 114 -6.85 0.31 -1.51
N VAL A 115 -8.08 0.73 -1.22
CA VAL A 115 -9.25 -0.14 -1.15
C VAL A 115 -10.41 0.42 -1.95
N VAL A 116 -11.20 -0.46 -2.53
CA VAL A 116 -12.50 -0.13 -3.12
C VAL A 116 -13.54 -1.11 -2.61
N PHE A 117 -14.61 -0.59 -2.03
CA PHE A 117 -15.79 -1.35 -1.64
C PHE A 117 -16.96 -0.97 -2.54
N ASP A 118 -17.91 -1.89 -2.71
CA ASP A 118 -19.23 -1.52 -3.22
C ASP A 118 -20.10 -0.89 -2.11
N ARG A 119 -21.28 -0.41 -2.49
CA ARG A 119 -22.26 0.17 -1.56
C ARG A 119 -22.73 -0.76 -0.44
N ASN A 120 -22.58 -2.08 -0.60
CA ASN A 120 -22.96 -3.10 0.37
C ASN A 120 -21.77 -3.52 1.25
N ALA A 121 -20.70 -2.71 1.26
CA ALA A 121 -19.45 -2.98 1.97
C ALA A 121 -18.71 -4.26 1.50
N LYS A 122 -18.98 -4.75 0.28
CA LYS A 122 -18.18 -5.83 -0.30
C LYS A 122 -16.86 -5.27 -0.83
N LEU A 123 -15.75 -5.83 -0.37
CA LEU A 123 -14.42 -5.49 -0.88
C LEU A 123 -14.26 -5.96 -2.34
N LEU A 124 -13.98 -5.01 -3.23
CA LEU A 124 -13.79 -5.25 -4.66
C LEU A 124 -12.32 -5.18 -5.09
N LEU A 125 -11.54 -4.34 -4.42
CA LEU A 125 -10.11 -4.16 -4.65
C LEU A 125 -9.44 -3.84 -3.32
N HIS A 126 -8.30 -4.48 -3.07
CA HIS A 126 -7.26 -3.96 -2.19
C HIS A 126 -5.92 -4.01 -2.90
N ARG A 127 -4.99 -3.14 -2.50
CA ARG A 127 -3.68 -3.06 -3.14
C ARG A 127 -2.66 -2.43 -2.20
N HIS A 128 -1.54 -3.11 -2.02
CA HIS A 128 -0.31 -2.47 -1.57
C HIS A 128 0.21 -1.55 -2.67
N ILE A 129 0.58 -0.33 -2.31
CA ILE A 129 1.18 0.63 -3.24
C ILE A 129 2.60 0.92 -2.75
N SER A 130 3.57 0.68 -3.64
CA SER A 130 4.97 1.04 -3.45
C SER A 130 5.36 2.18 -4.39
N ALA A 131 6.24 3.06 -3.90
CA ALA A 131 6.87 4.08 -4.73
C ALA A 131 7.82 3.47 -5.77
N GLU A 132 8.42 2.35 -5.42
CA GLU A 132 9.35 1.61 -6.27
C GLU A 132 9.03 0.13 -6.25
N VAL A 133 9.27 -0.52 -7.36
CA VAL A 133 9.13 -1.97 -7.52
C VAL A 133 10.38 -2.51 -8.19
N PHE A 134 10.56 -3.82 -8.19
CA PHE A 134 11.54 -4.46 -9.05
C PHE A 134 10.83 -4.94 -10.31
N ALA A 135 11.44 -4.76 -11.48
CA ALA A 135 10.95 -5.42 -12.68
C ALA A 135 12.03 -6.26 -13.35
N VAL A 136 11.64 -7.48 -13.70
CA VAL A 136 12.48 -8.53 -14.25
C VAL A 136 11.78 -9.18 -15.45
N SER A 137 12.51 -9.91 -16.28
CA SER A 137 11.88 -10.73 -17.33
C SER A 137 11.15 -11.92 -16.70
N ALA A 138 10.20 -12.50 -17.44
CA ALA A 138 9.53 -13.74 -17.01
C ALA A 138 10.52 -14.89 -16.73
N GLU A 139 11.57 -15.03 -17.55
CA GLU A 139 12.63 -16.03 -17.34
C GLU A 139 13.42 -15.78 -16.04
N ALA A 140 13.83 -14.52 -15.81
CA ALA A 140 14.54 -14.15 -14.60
C ALA A 140 13.67 -14.39 -13.34
N TYR A 141 12.37 -14.10 -13.42
CA TYR A 141 11.44 -14.41 -12.33
C TYR A 141 11.38 -15.91 -12.00
N LEU A 142 11.31 -16.79 -13.01
CA LEU A 142 11.33 -18.24 -12.81
C LEU A 142 12.63 -18.69 -12.13
N LYS A 143 13.77 -18.15 -12.56
CA LYS A 143 15.07 -18.43 -11.92
C LYS A 143 15.10 -17.96 -10.47
N LEU A 144 14.55 -16.78 -10.16
CA LEU A 144 14.44 -16.27 -8.80
C LEU A 144 13.58 -17.19 -7.93
N ARG A 145 12.44 -17.67 -8.45
CA ARG A 145 11.57 -18.62 -7.74
C ARG A 145 12.26 -19.93 -7.38
N VAL A 146 13.11 -20.46 -8.26
CA VAL A 146 13.89 -21.67 -7.97
C VAL A 146 15.01 -21.38 -6.96
N THR A 147 15.73 -20.26 -7.15
CA THR A 147 16.90 -19.90 -6.32
C THR A 147 16.50 -19.52 -4.90
N HIS A 148 15.34 -18.87 -4.74
CA HIS A 148 14.82 -18.35 -3.47
C HIS A 148 13.52 -19.03 -3.06
N ALA A 149 13.40 -20.34 -3.29
CA ALA A 149 12.15 -21.09 -3.17
C ALA A 149 11.45 -20.94 -1.80
N LYS A 150 12.21 -20.94 -0.69
CA LYS A 150 11.65 -20.75 0.66
C LYS A 150 11.01 -19.37 0.82
N THR A 151 11.70 -18.31 0.41
CA THR A 151 11.18 -16.94 0.48
C THR A 151 9.94 -16.74 -0.39
N PHE A 152 9.90 -17.32 -1.59
CA PHE A 152 8.69 -17.27 -2.42
C PHE A 152 7.53 -18.11 -1.86
N ALA A 153 7.81 -19.21 -1.15
CA ALA A 153 6.76 -19.97 -0.46
C ALA A 153 6.08 -19.15 0.64
N GLU A 154 6.85 -18.35 1.40
CA GLU A 154 6.31 -17.40 2.39
C GLU A 154 5.43 -16.33 1.73
N PHE A 155 5.85 -15.78 0.58
CA PHE A 155 5.00 -14.83 -0.14
C PHE A 155 3.74 -15.47 -0.71
N ASP A 156 3.81 -16.70 -1.19
CA ASP A 156 2.63 -17.44 -1.67
C ASP A 156 1.65 -17.73 -0.52
N GLU A 157 2.16 -18.00 0.68
CA GLU A 157 1.35 -18.15 1.90
C GLU A 157 0.69 -16.82 2.31
N LEU A 158 1.45 -15.72 2.35
CA LEU A 158 0.89 -14.39 2.64
C LEU A 158 -0.16 -13.99 1.59
N TYR A 159 0.09 -14.26 0.31
CA TYR A 159 -0.86 -14.01 -0.77
C TYR A 159 -2.17 -14.80 -0.58
N ARG A 160 -2.11 -16.03 -0.06
CA ARG A 160 -3.31 -16.83 0.22
C ARG A 160 -4.25 -16.13 1.21
N PHE A 161 -3.72 -15.48 2.23
CA PHE A 161 -4.53 -14.79 3.24
C PHE A 161 -4.93 -13.37 2.79
N THR A 162 -3.97 -12.62 2.28
CA THR A 162 -4.17 -11.20 1.94
C THR A 162 -4.82 -10.99 0.58
N GLN A 163 -4.79 -11.99 -0.31
CA GLN A 163 -5.19 -11.85 -1.72
C GLN A 163 -4.52 -10.65 -2.42
N THR A 164 -3.35 -10.20 -1.93
CA THR A 164 -2.60 -9.05 -2.47
C THR A 164 -1.38 -9.57 -3.22
N PRO A 165 -1.39 -9.53 -4.57
CA PRO A 165 -0.26 -9.99 -5.37
C PRO A 165 1.02 -9.21 -5.04
N TYR A 166 2.07 -9.93 -4.62
CA TYR A 166 3.43 -9.40 -4.51
C TYR A 166 4.20 -9.46 -5.84
N ALA A 167 3.70 -10.24 -6.81
CA ALA A 167 4.28 -10.38 -8.14
C ALA A 167 3.18 -10.45 -9.20
N TRP A 168 3.29 -9.62 -10.25
CA TRP A 168 2.34 -9.62 -11.36
C TRP A 168 3.03 -9.42 -12.70
N ARG A 169 2.34 -9.84 -13.76
CA ARG A 169 2.84 -9.79 -15.13
C ARG A 169 2.16 -8.70 -15.93
N GLU A 170 2.95 -8.00 -16.73
CA GLU A 170 2.50 -7.09 -17.78
C GLU A 170 3.36 -7.32 -19.02
N GLY A 171 2.76 -7.91 -20.07
CA GLY A 171 3.51 -8.35 -21.25
C GLY A 171 4.62 -9.35 -20.90
N ASN A 172 5.88 -9.01 -21.19
CA ASN A 172 7.05 -9.85 -20.86
C ASN A 172 7.75 -9.45 -19.55
N THR A 173 7.23 -8.43 -18.86
CA THR A 173 7.77 -7.92 -17.61
C THR A 173 7.02 -8.53 -16.44
N VAL A 174 7.75 -8.95 -15.41
CA VAL A 174 7.21 -9.29 -14.10
C VAL A 174 7.64 -8.21 -13.13
N TYR A 175 6.66 -7.56 -12.50
CA TYR A 175 6.89 -6.62 -11.41
C TYR A 175 6.80 -7.35 -10.08
N LEU A 176 7.68 -6.99 -9.15
CA LEU A 176 7.76 -7.52 -7.80
C LEU A 176 7.66 -6.36 -6.82
N ASP A 177 6.63 -6.40 -5.99
CA ASP A 177 6.41 -5.51 -4.85
C ASP A 177 6.75 -6.26 -3.56
N LEU A 178 8.03 -6.21 -3.21
CA LEU A 178 8.62 -6.93 -2.09
C LEU A 178 8.70 -6.00 -0.88
N TRP A 179 7.54 -5.57 -0.38
CA TRP A 179 7.45 -4.63 0.74
C TRP A 179 7.57 -5.32 2.11
N TYR A 180 7.23 -6.62 2.19
CA TYR A 180 7.37 -7.42 3.41
C TYR A 180 8.77 -8.00 3.52
N GLY A 181 9.57 -7.46 4.44
CA GLY A 181 10.85 -8.06 4.81
C GLY A 181 10.59 -9.34 5.62
N THR A 182 11.15 -10.46 5.20
CA THR A 182 11.16 -11.67 6.01
C THR A 182 12.41 -11.69 6.88
N THR A 183 12.33 -12.31 8.06
CA THR A 183 13.49 -12.47 8.98
C THR A 183 14.48 -13.51 8.48
N GLU A 184 14.18 -14.18 7.36
CA GLU A 184 15.00 -15.21 6.79
C GLU A 184 16.27 -14.63 6.14
N PRO A 185 17.44 -15.25 6.33
CA PRO A 185 18.69 -14.86 5.66
C PRO A 185 18.58 -14.81 4.12
N GLY A 186 17.62 -15.55 3.54
CA GLY A 186 17.32 -15.56 2.11
C GLY A 186 16.84 -14.20 1.58
N TRP A 187 16.17 -13.40 2.40
CA TRP A 187 15.64 -12.09 2.02
C TRP A 187 16.72 -11.15 1.48
N SER A 188 17.84 -11.03 2.20
CA SER A 188 18.94 -10.15 1.79
C SER A 188 19.55 -10.57 0.45
N ARG A 189 19.59 -11.88 0.17
CA ARG A 189 20.09 -12.41 -1.10
C ARG A 189 19.10 -12.14 -2.24
N LEU A 190 17.81 -12.40 -2.02
CA LEU A 190 16.77 -12.08 -2.99
C LEU A 190 16.80 -10.60 -3.36
N ILE A 191 16.83 -9.71 -2.37
CA ILE A 191 16.90 -8.26 -2.60
C ILE A 191 18.13 -7.88 -3.41
N LYS A 192 19.30 -8.46 -3.12
CA LYS A 192 20.52 -8.24 -3.91
C LYS A 192 20.35 -8.66 -5.37
N ASP A 193 19.70 -9.79 -5.63
CA ASP A 193 19.50 -10.32 -6.97
C ASP A 193 18.49 -9.50 -7.80
N VAL A 194 17.47 -8.92 -7.15
CA VAL A 194 16.47 -8.08 -7.83
C VAL A 194 16.84 -6.60 -7.89
N MET A 195 17.80 -6.14 -7.07
CA MET A 195 18.19 -4.72 -6.97
C MET A 195 18.49 -4.05 -8.32
N PRO A 196 19.19 -4.69 -9.28
CA PRO A 196 19.43 -4.08 -10.60
C PRO A 196 18.14 -3.76 -11.39
N GLY A 197 17.03 -4.41 -11.06
CA GLY A 197 15.72 -4.19 -11.68
C GLY A 197 14.85 -3.14 -10.98
N ARG A 198 15.32 -2.51 -9.90
CA ARG A 198 14.59 -1.49 -9.13
C ARG A 198 14.25 -0.30 -10.03
N ARG A 199 13.01 0.14 -9.97
CA ARG A 199 12.48 1.28 -10.73
C ARG A 199 11.28 1.90 -10.03
N ALA A 200 10.88 3.09 -10.47
CA ALA A 200 9.64 3.69 -10.01
C ALA A 200 8.42 2.81 -10.30
N SER A 201 7.35 3.01 -9.53
CA SER A 201 6.08 2.33 -9.70
C SER A 201 5.59 2.40 -11.16
N PRO A 202 5.03 1.31 -11.72
CA PRO A 202 4.51 1.33 -13.08
C PRO A 202 3.26 2.21 -13.22
N TYR A 203 2.65 2.63 -12.11
CA TYR A 203 1.46 3.50 -12.13
C TYR A 203 1.82 4.99 -12.29
N SER A 204 2.92 5.45 -11.69
CA SER A 204 3.45 6.80 -11.89
C SER A 204 4.91 6.90 -11.43
N PRO A 205 5.76 7.62 -12.17
CA PRO A 205 7.13 7.92 -11.75
C PRO A 205 7.20 8.94 -10.60
N ASN A 206 6.09 9.62 -10.29
CA ASN A 206 6.02 10.68 -9.29
C ASN A 206 5.73 10.14 -7.89
N PHE A 207 5.64 8.82 -7.71
CA PHE A 207 5.48 8.25 -6.38
C PHE A 207 6.79 8.40 -5.60
N TYR A 208 6.68 8.78 -4.34
CA TYR A 208 7.81 8.80 -3.43
C TYR A 208 7.39 8.38 -2.03
N GLY A 209 8.35 7.97 -1.23
CA GLY A 209 8.10 7.54 0.14
C GLY A 209 9.11 8.15 1.09
N SER A 210 8.66 8.38 2.32
CA SER A 210 9.60 8.50 3.43
C SER A 210 10.25 7.14 3.71
N VAL A 211 11.39 7.15 4.38
CA VAL A 211 12.06 5.92 4.82
C VAL A 211 11.12 5.07 5.68
N THR A 212 10.37 5.73 6.55
CA THR A 212 9.74 5.11 7.71
C THR A 212 8.23 4.91 7.52
N ASN A 213 7.44 5.97 7.34
CA ASN A 213 6.03 5.90 7.75
C ASN A 213 5.02 6.25 6.66
N ALA A 214 5.44 6.95 5.61
CA ALA A 214 4.58 7.51 4.60
C ALA A 214 4.97 7.15 3.17
N ILE A 215 3.96 6.97 2.33
CA ILE A 215 4.06 6.91 0.87
C ILE A 215 3.12 7.96 0.25
N TYR A 216 3.68 8.76 -0.64
CA TYR A 216 3.00 9.80 -1.39
C TYR A 216 2.80 9.29 -2.82
N TRP A 217 1.58 8.82 -3.09
CA TRP A 217 1.24 8.18 -4.36
C TRP A 217 -0.03 8.73 -5.00
N TYR A 218 -0.66 9.73 -4.38
CA TYR A 218 -1.82 10.44 -4.95
C TYR A 218 -1.77 11.92 -4.58
N HIS A 219 -2.48 12.75 -5.35
CA HIS A 219 -2.62 14.18 -5.09
C HIS A 219 -3.42 14.39 -3.78
N GLN A 220 -2.78 14.90 -2.73
CA GLN A 220 -3.37 14.87 -1.38
C GLN A 220 -4.64 15.73 -1.23
N ASP A 221 -4.70 16.84 -1.96
CA ASP A 221 -5.81 17.79 -1.85
C ASP A 221 -6.97 17.47 -2.80
N ASP A 222 -6.67 16.78 -3.91
CA ASP A 222 -7.66 16.45 -4.94
C ASP A 222 -7.25 15.17 -5.70
N PRO A 223 -7.39 13.99 -5.07
CA PRO A 223 -7.05 12.74 -5.72
C PRO A 223 -8.00 12.42 -6.89
N ALA A 224 -9.20 13.01 -6.91
CA ALA A 224 -10.25 12.82 -7.91
C ALA A 224 -10.46 11.34 -8.35
N PRO A 225 -10.67 10.38 -7.41
CA PRO A 225 -10.78 8.98 -7.77
C PRO A 225 -12.06 8.70 -8.57
N ARG A 226 -11.95 7.92 -9.64
CA ARG A 226 -13.05 7.53 -10.52
C ARG A 226 -12.93 6.06 -10.90
N ILE A 227 -14.04 5.32 -10.78
CA ILE A 227 -14.11 3.93 -11.21
C ILE A 227 -14.52 3.90 -12.69
N VAL A 228 -13.75 3.19 -13.50
CA VAL A 228 -14.09 2.93 -14.91
C VAL A 228 -14.65 1.52 -15.01
N GLU A 229 -15.87 1.42 -15.50
CA GLU A 229 -16.57 0.16 -15.70
C GLU A 229 -16.52 -0.30 -17.16
N ARG A 230 -16.65 -1.62 -17.33
CA ARG A 230 -16.95 -2.25 -18.61
C ARG A 230 -17.95 -3.37 -18.34
N ASP A 231 -19.04 -3.39 -19.09
CA ASP A 231 -20.12 -4.37 -18.94
C ASP A 231 -20.68 -4.43 -17.51
N GLY A 232 -20.83 -3.25 -16.87
CA GLY A 232 -21.31 -3.10 -15.50
C GLY A 232 -20.35 -3.58 -14.40
N ARG A 233 -19.09 -3.91 -14.76
CA ARG A 233 -18.06 -4.38 -13.82
C ARG A 233 -16.88 -3.41 -13.76
N PRO A 234 -16.37 -3.09 -12.56
CA PRO A 234 -15.21 -2.22 -12.42
C PRO A 234 -13.97 -2.87 -13.04
N GLN A 235 -13.24 -2.10 -13.85
CA GLN A 235 -12.02 -2.55 -14.53
C GLN A 235 -10.76 -1.88 -13.97
N LEU A 236 -10.82 -0.57 -13.76
CA LEU A 236 -9.71 0.22 -13.24
C LEU A 236 -10.24 1.40 -12.41
N ILE A 237 -9.38 1.91 -11.54
CA ILE A 237 -9.56 3.20 -10.88
C ILE A 237 -8.61 4.22 -11.52
N LYS A 238 -9.16 5.38 -11.86
CA LYS A 238 -8.39 6.58 -12.25
C LYS A 238 -8.29 7.51 -11.06
N LEU A 239 -7.14 8.13 -10.86
CA LEU A 239 -6.93 9.17 -9.87
C LEU A 239 -5.70 9.99 -10.24
N ARG A 240 -5.46 11.09 -9.54
CA ARG A 240 -4.27 11.92 -9.74
C ARG A 240 -3.11 11.47 -8.87
N ASP A 241 -1.93 11.39 -9.46
CA ASP A 241 -0.66 11.17 -8.76
C ASP A 241 -0.22 12.44 -7.98
N PRO A 242 0.91 12.43 -7.25
CA PRO A 242 1.34 13.57 -6.46
C PRO A 242 1.52 14.89 -7.24
N GLU A 243 1.79 14.83 -8.56
CA GLU A 243 1.97 16.00 -9.43
C GLU A 243 0.65 16.39 -10.13
N GLY A 244 -0.47 15.77 -9.77
CA GLY A 244 -1.78 16.05 -10.36
C GLY A 244 -2.01 15.33 -11.70
N ILE A 245 -1.09 14.47 -12.14
CA ILE A 245 -1.20 13.75 -13.42
C ILE A 245 -2.15 12.57 -13.24
N GLU A 246 -3.07 12.39 -14.17
CA GLU A 246 -3.98 11.24 -14.15
C GLU A 246 -3.21 9.92 -14.37
N MET A 247 -3.41 8.98 -13.46
CA MET A 247 -2.91 7.62 -13.53
C MET A 247 -4.06 6.62 -13.43
N SER A 248 -3.79 5.35 -13.77
CA SER A 248 -4.78 4.27 -13.75
C SER A 248 -4.22 3.03 -13.04
N ILE A 249 -5.02 2.46 -12.13
CA ILE A 249 -4.68 1.22 -11.41
C ILE A 249 -5.76 0.17 -11.72
N PRO A 250 -5.40 -1.00 -12.27
CA PRO A 250 -6.38 -2.03 -12.61
C PRO A 250 -6.92 -2.73 -11.36
N PHE A 251 -8.19 -3.15 -11.41
CA PHE A 251 -8.81 -3.96 -10.35
C PHE A 251 -8.20 -5.35 -10.25
N ARG A 252 -7.70 -5.88 -11.37
CA ARG A 252 -7.10 -7.22 -11.45
C ARG A 252 -5.69 -7.11 -12.00
N LEU A 253 -4.76 -7.70 -11.27
CA LEU A 253 -3.44 -8.02 -11.80
C LEU A 253 -3.40 -9.49 -12.14
N THR A 254 -2.68 -9.85 -13.21
CA THR A 254 -2.39 -11.25 -13.52
C THR A 254 -1.23 -11.70 -12.62
N PRO A 255 -1.47 -12.54 -11.59
CA PRO A 255 -0.41 -12.93 -10.68
C PRO A 255 0.65 -13.72 -11.46
N ALA A 256 1.92 -13.37 -11.27
CA ALA A 256 3.00 -13.93 -12.08
C ALA A 256 3.12 -15.45 -11.91
N HIS A 257 2.76 -15.97 -10.73
CA HIS A 257 2.80 -17.40 -10.43
C HIS A 257 1.67 -18.23 -11.06
N GLN A 258 0.55 -17.61 -11.44
CA GLN A 258 -0.59 -18.32 -12.06
C GLN A 258 -0.46 -18.40 -13.58
N ALA A 259 0.24 -17.45 -14.20
CA ALA A 259 0.39 -17.37 -15.65
C ALA A 259 1.10 -18.59 -16.26
N ASP A 260 1.91 -19.31 -15.47
CA ASP A 260 2.71 -20.44 -15.95
C ASP A 260 1.99 -21.79 -15.81
N ALA A 261 1.00 -21.88 -14.90
CA ALA A 261 0.17 -23.09 -14.75
C ALA A 261 -0.78 -23.30 -15.93
N ALA A 262 -1.20 -22.22 -16.60
CA ALA A 262 -2.11 -22.27 -17.75
C ALA A 262 -1.45 -22.73 -19.07
N LYS A 263 -0.13 -22.98 -19.07
CA LYS A 263 0.64 -23.42 -20.26
C LYS A 263 1.14 -24.86 -20.17
N ARG A 264 0.81 -25.58 -19.11
CA ARG A 264 1.09 -27.02 -18.94
C ARG A 264 -0.19 -27.81 -19.12
#